data_AF-A0A2N1M2B4-F1
#
_entry.id   AF-A0A2N1M2B4-F1
#
_cell.length_a   1.000
_cell.length_b   1.000
_cell.length_c   1.000
_cell.angle_alpha   90.00
_cell.angle_beta   90.00
_cell.angle_gamma   90.00
#
_symmetry.space_group_name_H-M   'P 1'
#
loop_
_entity.id
_entity.type
_entity.pdbx_description
1 polymer ?
#
loop_
_entity_poly.entity_id
_entity_poly.type
_entity_poly.pdbx_seq_one_letter_code
_entity_poly.pdbx_strand_id
1 'polypeptide(L)'
;MKRLHIHFEFYPPTTKNGKWEWTSLMGPDKEKILKEFQIKHLFEGRKAARGQDIEYLWRKFYNLYKIMRQKSITDEEINQFEVDAKQWIRDFCRPTIGDLNSTNQQEGMYLRTDVTPYMHVLAQHVPQFMRYLKQKGMVLRHFSTSNIEKKNHQQHFLIK
;
A
#
# COMPACT_ATOMS: atom_id res chain seq x y z
N MET A 1 15.27 7.44 -4.75
CA MET A 1 14.54 8.31 -3.80
C MET A 1 14.74 9.80 -4.07
N LYS A 2 15.98 10.27 -4.28
CA LYS A 2 16.32 11.69 -4.59
C LYS A 2 15.48 12.33 -5.71
N ARG A 3 15.23 11.63 -6.82
CA ARG A 3 14.36 12.12 -7.92
C ARG A 3 12.94 12.50 -7.47
N LEU A 4 12.41 11.81 -6.47
CA LEU A 4 11.08 12.12 -5.92
C LEU A 4 11.16 13.09 -4.73
N HIS A 5 12.33 13.62 -4.39
CA HIS A 5 12.53 14.45 -3.19
C HIS A 5 12.04 13.79 -1.90
N ILE A 6 12.25 12.47 -1.77
CA ILE A 6 11.89 11.71 -0.57
C ILE A 6 13.15 11.42 0.24
N HIS A 7 13.14 11.79 1.52
CA HIS A 7 14.24 11.55 2.46
C HIS A 7 14.13 10.15 3.11
N PHE A 8 14.18 9.12 2.27
CA PHE A 8 14.18 7.72 2.69
C PHE A 8 15.48 7.04 2.25
N GLU A 9 16.34 6.72 3.22
CA GLU A 9 17.66 6.14 2.99
C GLU A 9 17.93 5.06 4.03
N PHE A 10 18.63 4.00 3.60
CA PHE A 10 19.20 2.99 4.49
C PHE A 10 20.65 3.35 4.76
N TYR A 11 21.09 3.23 6.00
CA TYR A 11 22.48 3.47 6.37
C TYR A 11 23.08 2.25 7.06
N PRO A 12 24.35 1.94 6.75
CA PRO A 12 25.02 0.77 7.27
C PRO A 12 25.18 0.88 8.79
N PRO A 13 25.28 -0.26 9.48
CA PRO A 13 25.47 -0.24 10.92
C PRO A 13 26.78 0.45 11.30
N THR A 14 26.75 1.24 12.38
CA THR A 14 27.94 1.91 12.93
C THR A 14 28.86 0.96 13.71
N THR A 15 28.43 -0.27 13.95
CA THR A 15 29.19 -1.31 14.67
C THR A 15 29.26 -2.60 13.88
N LYS A 16 30.32 -3.42 14.08
CA LYS A 16 30.57 -4.66 13.33
C LYS A 16 29.42 -5.69 13.36
N ASN A 17 28.57 -5.66 14.40
CA ASN A 17 27.40 -6.55 14.57
C ASN A 17 26.07 -5.78 14.58
N GLY A 18 26.06 -4.52 14.14
CA GLY A 18 24.86 -3.70 14.18
C GLY A 18 23.85 -4.09 13.09
N LYS A 19 22.61 -3.63 13.26
CA LYS A 19 21.57 -3.73 12.22
C LYS A 19 21.65 -2.53 11.30
N TRP A 20 21.25 -2.72 10.04
CA TRP A 20 20.98 -1.60 9.15
C TRP A 20 19.86 -0.75 9.74
N GLU A 21 20.04 0.56 9.67
CA GLU A 21 19.02 1.51 10.08
C GLU A 21 18.50 2.26 8.84
N TRP A 22 17.38 2.96 9.01
CA TRP A 22 16.72 3.68 7.94
C TRP A 22 16.04 4.94 8.45
N THR A 23 15.92 5.94 7.59
CA THR A 23 15.16 7.15 7.91
C THR A 23 13.66 6.88 7.84
N SER A 24 12.87 7.58 8.65
CA SER A 24 11.42 7.40 8.65
C SER A 24 10.79 7.83 7.32
N LEU A 25 9.94 6.98 6.76
CA LEU A 25 9.14 7.32 5.59
C LEU A 25 7.82 7.97 6.06
N MET A 26 7.67 9.26 5.83
CA MET A 26 6.53 10.04 6.33
C MET A 26 5.28 9.84 5.48
N GLY A 27 4.11 10.19 6.03
CA GLY A 27 2.80 10.01 5.35
C GLY A 27 2.76 10.52 3.91
N PRO A 28 3.14 11.79 3.63
CA PRO A 28 3.18 12.32 2.26
C PRO A 28 4.14 11.56 1.34
N ASP A 29 5.29 11.12 1.87
CA ASP A 29 6.27 10.37 1.10
C ASP A 29 5.76 8.97 0.75
N LYS A 30 5.08 8.28 1.68
CA LYS A 30 4.40 7.00 1.40
C LYS A 30 3.43 7.13 0.23
N GLU A 31 2.64 8.19 0.21
CA GLU A 31 1.69 8.45 -0.88
C GLU A 31 2.41 8.71 -2.21
N LYS A 32 3.47 9.52 -2.20
CA LYS A 32 4.29 9.80 -3.38
C LYS A 32 4.94 8.54 -3.95
N ILE A 33 5.42 7.65 -3.09
CA ILE A 33 5.96 6.34 -3.50
C ILE A 33 4.89 5.50 -4.21
N LEU A 34 3.73 5.34 -3.57
CA LEU A 34 2.61 4.54 -4.10
C LEU A 34 2.09 5.08 -5.44
N LYS A 35 2.25 6.37 -5.71
CA LYS A 35 1.77 7.02 -6.93
C LYS A 35 2.83 7.12 -8.04
N GLU A 36 4.08 7.45 -7.71
CA GLU A 36 5.05 7.96 -8.69
C GLU A 36 6.33 7.12 -8.79
N PHE A 37 6.61 6.26 -7.80
CA PHE A 37 7.84 5.47 -7.81
C PHE A 37 7.77 4.34 -8.84
N GLN A 38 8.73 4.30 -9.77
CA GLN A 38 8.76 3.37 -10.90
C GLN A 38 9.51 2.09 -10.52
N ILE A 39 8.84 1.18 -9.80
CA ILE A 39 9.43 -0.07 -9.30
C ILE A 39 9.93 -0.95 -10.44
N LYS A 40 9.28 -0.91 -11.61
CA LYS A 40 9.68 -1.70 -12.77
C LYS A 40 11.13 -1.47 -13.20
N HIS A 41 11.72 -0.31 -12.90
CA HIS A 41 13.11 -0.01 -13.24
C HIS A 41 14.12 -0.46 -12.17
N LEU A 42 13.66 -1.00 -11.04
CA LEU A 42 14.55 -1.63 -10.05
C LEU A 42 14.90 -3.07 -10.42
N PHE A 43 14.14 -3.68 -11.33
CA PHE A 43 14.31 -5.07 -11.73
C PHE A 43 14.60 -5.15 -13.22
N GLU A 44 15.64 -5.89 -13.59
CA GLU A 44 16.07 -6.07 -14.97
C GLU A 44 16.18 -7.55 -15.32
N GLY A 45 16.34 -7.83 -16.62
CA GLY A 45 16.46 -9.19 -17.15
C GLY A 45 15.29 -10.08 -16.74
N ARG A 46 15.60 -11.26 -16.18
CA ARG A 46 14.61 -12.27 -15.77
C ARG A 46 13.61 -11.78 -14.70
N LYS A 47 13.89 -10.68 -13.99
CA LYS A 47 13.00 -10.12 -12.95
C LYS A 47 12.18 -8.92 -13.42
N ALA A 48 12.30 -8.49 -14.67
CA ALA A 48 11.59 -7.31 -15.17
C ALA A 48 10.06 -7.43 -15.01
N ALA A 49 9.49 -8.60 -15.32
CA ALA A 49 8.06 -8.88 -15.12
C ALA A 49 7.63 -8.72 -13.65
N ARG A 50 8.46 -9.17 -12.70
CA ARG A 50 8.21 -9.02 -11.28
C ARG A 50 8.12 -7.55 -10.87
N GLY A 51 9.02 -6.71 -11.38
CA GLY A 51 8.98 -5.27 -11.11
C GLY A 51 7.69 -4.62 -11.60
N GLN A 52 7.18 -5.05 -12.76
CA GLN A 52 5.90 -4.58 -13.31
C GLN A 52 4.71 -5.03 -12.47
N ASP A 53 4.68 -6.29 -12.03
CA ASP A 53 3.63 -6.82 -11.16
C ASP A 53 3.57 -6.10 -9.80
N ILE A 54 4.72 -5.85 -9.17
CA ILE A 54 4.77 -5.10 -7.90
C ILE A 54 4.28 -3.66 -8.11
N GLU A 55 4.71 -3.01 -9.20
CA GLU A 55 4.24 -1.66 -9.52
C GLU A 55 2.72 -1.64 -9.72
N TYR A 56 2.17 -2.62 -10.46
CA TYR A 56 0.74 -2.78 -10.64
C TYR A 56 -0.01 -2.89 -9.30
N LEU A 57 0.46 -3.76 -8.40
CA LEU A 57 -0.13 -3.92 -7.06
C LEU A 57 -0.14 -2.60 -6.27
N TRP A 58 0.95 -1.81 -6.35
CA TRP A 58 1.03 -0.52 -5.67
C TRP A 58 0.05 0.50 -6.26
N ARG A 59 -0.09 0.56 -7.59
CA ARG A 59 -1.06 1.46 -8.25
C ARG A 59 -2.50 1.07 -7.94
N LYS A 60 -2.81 -0.23 -7.92
CA LYS A 60 -4.13 -0.73 -7.52
C LYS A 60 -4.46 -0.41 -6.07
N PHE A 61 -3.51 -0.62 -5.16
CA PHE A 61 -3.67 -0.22 -3.77
C PHE A 61 -3.86 1.30 -3.61
N TYR A 62 -3.11 2.11 -4.35
CA TYR A 62 -3.26 3.57 -4.35
C TYR A 62 -4.67 4.01 -4.79
N ASN A 63 -5.25 3.33 -5.79
CA ASN A 63 -6.63 3.61 -6.21
C ASN A 63 -7.66 3.32 -5.10
N LEU A 64 -7.52 2.19 -4.40
CA LEU A 64 -8.35 1.88 -3.23
C LEU A 64 -8.20 2.95 -2.13
N TYR A 65 -6.95 3.34 -1.84
CA TYR A 65 -6.66 4.38 -0.85
C TYR A 65 -7.34 5.72 -1.19
N LYS A 66 -7.34 6.14 -2.47
CA LYS A 66 -8.02 7.38 -2.89
C LYS A 66 -9.52 7.35 -2.58
N ILE A 67 -10.19 6.22 -2.82
CA ILE A 67 -11.62 6.05 -2.54
C ILE A 67 -11.89 6.22 -1.04
N MET A 68 -11.08 5.58 -0.19
CA MET A 68 -11.17 5.71 1.27
C MET A 68 -11.03 7.17 1.78
N ARG A 69 -10.42 8.05 0.98
CA ARG A 69 -10.13 9.45 1.32
C ARG A 69 -11.12 10.45 0.70
N GLN A 70 -12.12 9.98 -0.06
CA GLN A 70 -13.13 10.86 -0.65
C GLN A 70 -13.98 11.54 0.44
N LYS A 71 -14.52 12.71 0.11
CA LYS A 71 -15.44 13.48 0.99
C LYS A 71 -16.88 12.98 0.89
N SER A 72 -17.21 12.28 -0.18
CA SER A 72 -18.51 11.69 -0.50
C SER A 72 -18.26 10.41 -1.29
N ILE A 73 -19.16 9.43 -1.18
CA ILE A 73 -19.03 8.15 -1.89
C ILE A 73 -20.41 7.61 -2.28
N THR A 74 -20.54 7.06 -3.50
CA THR A 74 -21.79 6.45 -4.00
C THR A 74 -21.85 4.94 -3.67
N ASP A 75 -23.01 4.31 -3.86
CA ASP A 75 -23.11 2.84 -3.64
C ASP A 75 -22.34 2.08 -4.72
N GLU A 76 -22.34 2.59 -5.96
CA GLU A 76 -21.55 2.06 -7.07
C GLU A 76 -20.05 2.11 -6.77
N GLU A 77 -19.55 3.23 -6.22
CA GLU A 77 -18.15 3.35 -5.81
C GLU A 77 -17.80 2.36 -4.68
N ILE A 78 -18.69 2.14 -3.70
CA ILE A 78 -18.48 1.16 -2.64
C ILE A 78 -18.47 -0.27 -3.21
N ASN A 79 -19.41 -0.59 -4.11
CA ASN A 79 -19.49 -1.91 -4.74
C ASN A 79 -18.24 -2.19 -5.58
N GLN A 80 -17.77 -1.21 -6.34
CA GLN A 80 -16.53 -1.33 -7.11
C GLN A 80 -15.32 -1.45 -6.19
N PHE A 81 -15.26 -0.68 -5.10
CA PHE A 81 -14.21 -0.80 -4.09
C PHE A 81 -14.12 -2.21 -3.50
N GLU A 82 -15.26 -2.84 -3.18
CA GLU A 82 -15.28 -4.22 -2.67
C GLU A 82 -14.71 -5.22 -3.68
N VAL A 83 -15.12 -5.12 -4.94
CA VAL A 83 -14.63 -5.97 -6.02
C VAL A 83 -13.13 -5.77 -6.21
N ASP A 84 -12.68 -4.53 -6.31
CA ASP A 84 -11.28 -4.17 -6.52
C ASP A 84 -10.40 -4.58 -5.34
N ALA A 85 -10.87 -4.42 -4.10
CA ALA A 85 -10.11 -4.81 -2.91
C ALA A 85 -9.93 -6.33 -2.83
N LYS A 86 -10.98 -7.10 -3.13
CA LYS A 86 -10.88 -8.57 -3.20
C LYS A 86 -9.98 -9.01 -4.35
N GLN A 87 -10.07 -8.36 -5.52
CA GLN A 87 -9.19 -8.66 -6.65
C GLN A 87 -7.73 -8.33 -6.33
N TRP A 88 -7.47 -7.22 -5.65
CA TRP A 88 -6.12 -6.85 -5.23
C TRP A 88 -5.47 -7.90 -4.31
N ILE A 89 -6.24 -8.51 -3.38
CA ILE A 89 -5.75 -9.63 -2.56
C ILE A 89 -5.46 -10.87 -3.40
N ARG A 90 -6.30 -11.17 -4.40
CA ARG A 90 -6.08 -12.29 -5.33
C ARG A 90 -4.81 -12.09 -6.16
N ASP A 91 -4.60 -10.89 -6.67
CA ASP A 91 -3.40 -10.53 -7.44
C ASP A 91 -2.15 -10.59 -6.55
N PHE A 92 -2.25 -10.14 -5.30
CA PHE A 92 -1.18 -10.25 -4.31
C PHE A 92 -0.81 -11.72 -4.03
N CYS A 93 -1.81 -12.61 -3.97
CA CYS A 93 -1.61 -14.04 -3.70
C CYS A 93 -1.55 -14.92 -4.95
N ARG A 94 -1.28 -14.34 -6.13
CA ARG A 94 -1.28 -15.08 -7.40
C ARG A 94 -0.29 -16.26 -7.32
N PRO A 95 -0.72 -17.51 -7.51
CA PRO A 95 0.20 -18.64 -7.47
C PRO A 95 1.12 -18.65 -8.68
N THR A 96 2.24 -19.37 -8.58
CA THR A 96 3.05 -19.71 -9.75
C THR A 96 2.25 -20.61 -10.68
N ILE A 97 2.25 -20.31 -11.97
CA ILE A 97 1.54 -21.07 -13.00
C ILE A 97 2.56 -21.73 -13.93
N GLY A 98 2.34 -23.01 -14.24
CA GLY A 98 3.21 -23.81 -15.10
C GLY A 98 4.07 -24.81 -14.33
N ASP A 99 4.59 -25.80 -15.04
CA ASP A 99 5.42 -26.85 -14.47
C ASP A 99 6.76 -26.30 -13.94
N LEU A 100 7.29 -26.96 -12.90
CA LEU A 100 8.60 -26.65 -12.35
C LEU A 100 9.67 -26.69 -13.45
N ASN A 101 10.43 -25.60 -13.58
CA ASN A 101 11.50 -25.42 -14.57
C ASN A 101 11.06 -25.38 -16.05
N SER A 102 9.76 -25.19 -16.33
CA SER A 102 9.30 -24.90 -17.69
C SER A 102 9.72 -23.49 -18.14
N THR A 103 10.09 -23.34 -19.41
CA THR A 103 10.35 -22.02 -20.02
C THR A 103 9.13 -21.10 -20.01
N ASN A 104 7.93 -21.65 -19.84
CA ASN A 104 6.66 -20.91 -19.77
C ASN A 104 6.17 -20.69 -18.32
N GLN A 105 7.00 -20.96 -17.31
CA GLN A 105 6.62 -20.77 -15.91
C GLN A 105 6.42 -19.28 -15.60
N GLN A 106 5.21 -18.91 -15.15
CA GLN A 106 4.91 -17.59 -14.65
C GLN A 106 5.05 -17.57 -13.13
N GLU A 107 6.03 -16.84 -12.63
CA GLU A 107 6.28 -16.71 -11.19
C GLU A 107 5.06 -16.08 -10.47
N GLY A 108 4.66 -16.74 -9.38
CA GLY A 108 3.61 -16.26 -8.48
C GLY A 108 4.06 -15.04 -7.67
N MET A 109 3.13 -14.39 -6.99
CA MET A 109 3.36 -13.16 -6.23
C MET A 109 3.83 -13.41 -4.80
N TYR A 110 2.94 -13.29 -3.82
CA TYR A 110 3.21 -13.54 -2.41
C TYR A 110 2.37 -14.72 -1.92
N LEU A 111 2.71 -15.28 -0.75
CA LEU A 111 1.96 -16.38 -0.18
C LEU A 111 0.69 -15.86 0.50
N ARG A 112 -0.33 -16.72 0.62
CA ARG A 112 -1.54 -16.39 1.39
C ARG A 112 -1.22 -16.11 2.86
N THR A 113 -0.18 -16.74 3.40
CA THR A 113 0.33 -16.51 4.75
C THR A 113 0.96 -15.13 4.94
N ASP A 114 1.32 -14.45 3.85
CA ASP A 114 1.87 -13.09 3.87
C ASP A 114 0.77 -12.01 3.94
N VAL A 115 -0.52 -12.40 3.84
CA VAL A 115 -1.64 -11.48 3.98
C VAL A 115 -1.73 -11.00 5.42
N THR A 116 -1.49 -9.71 5.61
CA THR A 116 -1.55 -9.10 6.94
C THR A 116 -3.00 -8.91 7.43
N PRO A 117 -3.23 -8.77 8.74
CA PRO A 117 -4.54 -8.42 9.28
C PRO A 117 -5.15 -7.16 8.66
N TYR A 118 -4.34 -6.14 8.37
CA TYR A 118 -4.81 -4.90 7.71
C TYR A 118 -5.33 -5.13 6.29
N MET A 119 -4.66 -6.01 5.53
CA MET A 119 -5.11 -6.40 4.18
C MET A 119 -6.43 -7.17 4.21
N HIS A 120 -6.59 -8.07 5.20
CA HIS A 120 -7.85 -8.77 5.41
C HIS A 120 -8.98 -7.79 5.74
N VAL A 121 -8.77 -6.89 6.70
CA VAL A 121 -9.76 -5.87 7.09
C VAL A 121 -10.12 -4.98 5.90
N LEU A 122 -9.14 -4.57 5.09
CA LEU A 122 -9.35 -3.77 3.89
C LEU A 122 -10.33 -4.44 2.91
N ALA A 123 -10.13 -5.72 2.62
CA ALA A 123 -10.93 -6.40 1.60
C ALA A 123 -12.28 -6.93 2.10
N GLN A 124 -12.38 -7.30 3.38
CA GLN A 124 -13.57 -7.95 3.93
C GLN A 124 -14.49 -7.01 4.72
N HIS A 125 -13.94 -6.00 5.40
CA HIS A 125 -14.70 -5.21 6.38
C HIS A 125 -14.85 -3.74 6.00
N VAL A 126 -13.85 -3.13 5.34
CA VAL A 126 -13.94 -1.72 4.93
C VAL A 126 -15.16 -1.43 4.04
N PRO A 127 -15.54 -2.26 3.04
CA PRO A 127 -16.74 -1.98 2.25
C PRO A 127 -18.03 -2.00 3.08
N GLN A 128 -18.14 -2.96 4.02
CA GLN A 128 -19.28 -3.03 4.95
C GLN A 128 -19.36 -1.77 5.81
N PHE A 129 -18.22 -1.32 6.32
CA PHE A 129 -18.15 -0.11 7.12
C PHE A 129 -18.47 1.14 6.31
N MET A 130 -18.02 1.23 5.04
CA MET A 130 -18.41 2.33 4.14
C MET A 130 -19.93 2.40 3.94
N ARG A 131 -20.61 1.25 3.71
CA ARG A 131 -22.07 1.21 3.59
C ARG A 131 -22.76 1.69 4.88
N TYR A 132 -22.31 1.20 6.02
CA TYR A 132 -22.85 1.60 7.32
C TYR A 132 -22.69 3.11 7.58
N LEU A 133 -21.50 3.66 7.34
CA LEU A 133 -21.24 5.08 7.52
C LEU A 133 -22.07 5.94 6.57
N LYS A 134 -22.20 5.52 5.31
CA LYS A 134 -23.00 6.23 4.32
C LYS A 134 -24.47 6.38 4.75
N GLN A 135 -25.07 5.32 5.30
CA GLN A 135 -26.44 5.36 5.85
C GLN A 135 -26.60 6.38 6.98
N LYS A 136 -25.50 6.76 7.64
CA LYS A 136 -25.48 7.79 8.70
C LYS A 136 -25.05 9.17 8.19
N GLY A 137 -24.94 9.37 6.87
CA GLY A 137 -24.44 10.61 6.28
C GLY A 137 -22.95 10.85 6.54
N MET A 138 -22.18 9.80 6.84
CA MET A 138 -20.76 9.87 7.16
C MET A 138 -19.92 9.16 6.10
N VAL A 139 -18.61 9.44 6.11
CA VAL A 139 -17.62 8.76 5.26
C VAL A 139 -16.41 8.30 6.08
N LEU A 140 -15.70 7.31 5.55
CA LEU A 140 -14.56 6.68 6.22
C LEU A 140 -13.47 7.68 6.64
N ARG A 141 -13.23 8.71 5.82
CA ARG A 141 -12.26 9.77 6.08
C ARG A 141 -12.45 10.46 7.44
N HIS A 142 -13.69 10.61 7.92
CA HIS A 142 -13.98 11.26 9.20
C HIS A 142 -13.34 10.55 10.39
N PHE A 143 -13.10 9.24 10.26
CA PHE A 143 -12.53 8.39 11.30
C PHE A 143 -11.01 8.19 11.14
N SER A 144 -10.35 8.99 10.30
CA SER A 144 -8.89 8.93 10.18
C SER A 144 -8.19 9.57 11.38
N THR A 145 -7.11 8.94 11.86
CA THR A 145 -6.27 9.43 12.97
C THR A 145 -5.38 10.62 12.58
N SER A 146 -5.44 11.07 11.31
CA SER A 146 -4.54 12.09 10.77
C SER A 146 -4.55 13.42 11.53
N ASN A 147 -5.69 13.82 12.13
CA ASN A 147 -5.76 15.03 12.93
C ASN A 147 -5.08 14.89 14.30
N ILE A 148 -5.11 13.69 14.89
CA ILE A 148 -4.44 13.39 16.16
C ILE A 148 -2.92 13.43 15.94
N GLU A 149 -2.44 12.79 14.87
CA GLU A 149 -1.01 12.78 14.51
C GLU A 149 -0.47 14.20 14.25
N LYS A 150 -1.25 15.05 13.57
CA LYS A 150 -0.90 16.46 13.35
C LYS A 150 -0.79 17.24 14.65
N LYS A 151 -1.73 17.05 15.58
CA LYS A 151 -1.67 17.69 16.91
C LYS A 151 -0.44 17.24 17.68
N ASN A 152 -0.12 15.95 17.68
CA ASN A 152 1.08 15.43 18.33
C ASN A 152 2.36 16.06 17.76
N HIS A 153 2.43 16.23 16.44
CA HIS A 153 3.56 16.90 15.79
C HIS A 153 3.69 18.37 16.23
N GLN A 154 2.58 19.11 16.25
CA GLN A 154 2.55 20.51 16.72
C GLN A 154 2.96 20.64 18.19
N GLN A 155 2.48 19.74 19.06
CA GLN A 155 2.84 19.76 20.48
C GLN A 155 4.32 19.45 20.71
N HIS A 156 4.91 18.53 19.94
CA HIS A 156 6.34 18.25 20.03
C HIS A 156 7.23 19.47 19.66
N PHE A 157 6.74 20.40 18.82
CA PHE A 157 7.45 21.65 18.52
C PHE A 157 7.25 22.75 19.57
N LEU A 158 6.23 22.67 20.42
CA LEU A 158 5.96 23.67 21.46
C LEU A 158 6.68 23.37 22.79
N ILE A 159 7.29 22.18 22.92
CA ILE A 159 7.95 21.69 24.15
C ILE A 159 9.49 21.68 23.99
N LYS A 160 10.02 22.24 22.89
CA LYS A 160 11.44 22.49 22.67
C LYS A 160 11.69 23.97 22.51
#